data_AF-A0A2W0B5V3-F1
#
_entry.id   AF-A0A2W0B5V3-F1
#
_cell.length_a   1.000
_cell.length_b   1.000
_cell.length_c   1.000
_cell.angle_alpha   90.00
_cell.angle_beta   90.00
_cell.angle_gamma   90.00
#
_symmetry.space_group_name_H-M   'P 1'
#
loop_
_entity.id
_entity.type
_entity.pdbx_description
1 polymer ?
#
loop_
_entity_poly.entity_id
_entity_poly.type
_entity_poly.pdbx_seq_one_letter_code
_entity_poly.pdbx_strand_id
1 'polypeptide(L)'
;MRWLPATITDEFKSHNGFVAVHLLGILPIARFSGAPVSKGEVMRALAEMPWRPFGFAEQPNLIWDAASERHLRVTFHDNRVTASINFEVDNEGRILSAVASDRPRIVGKSVVVTPWPGVFEQYRLFADVRVPSRAEVHWHLPEGQFD
;
A
#
# COMPACT_ATOMS: atom_id res chain seq x y z
N MET A 1 -11.29 -29.95 3.30
CA MET A 1 -11.42 -28.82 4.26
C MET A 1 -12.20 -27.71 3.56
N ARG A 2 -13.31 -27.21 4.12
CA ARG A 2 -14.08 -26.09 3.54
C ARG A 2 -13.52 -24.78 4.10
N TRP A 3 -13.00 -23.93 3.24
CA TRP A 3 -12.58 -22.57 3.61
C TRP A 3 -13.82 -21.67 3.72
N LEU A 4 -13.90 -20.87 4.79
CA LEU A 4 -14.94 -19.85 4.93
C LEU A 4 -14.39 -18.54 4.34
N PRO A 5 -15.13 -17.86 3.44
CA PRO A 5 -14.67 -16.60 2.87
C PRO A 5 -14.60 -15.51 3.93
N ALA A 6 -13.58 -14.68 3.84
CA ALA A 6 -13.46 -13.43 4.58
C ALA A 6 -13.46 -12.26 3.59
N THR A 7 -14.01 -11.13 4.03
CA THR A 7 -13.99 -9.86 3.31
C THR A 7 -13.24 -8.85 4.15
N ILE A 8 -12.26 -8.19 3.55
CA ILE A 8 -11.44 -7.17 4.18
C ILE A 8 -11.82 -5.84 3.54
N THR A 9 -12.06 -4.83 4.35
CA THR A 9 -12.33 -3.47 3.92
C THR A 9 -11.26 -2.57 4.48
N ASP A 10 -10.54 -1.94 3.58
CA ASP A 10 -9.48 -0.98 3.81
C ASP A 10 -10.01 0.42 3.48
N GLU A 11 -9.81 1.38 4.38
CA GLU A 11 -10.35 2.72 4.24
C GLU A 11 -9.40 3.76 4.82
N PHE A 12 -9.19 4.85 4.07
CA PHE A 12 -8.64 6.09 4.60
C PHE A 12 -9.56 7.26 4.22
N LYS A 13 -10.29 7.81 5.21
CA LYS A 13 -11.20 8.95 5.02
C LYS A 13 -11.07 9.93 6.17
N SER A 14 -11.23 11.22 5.86
CA SER A 14 -11.19 12.31 6.85
C SER A 14 -9.98 12.23 7.78
N HIS A 15 -8.80 11.91 7.22
CA HIS A 15 -7.53 11.79 7.94
C HIS A 15 -7.42 10.59 8.90
N ASN A 16 -8.29 9.58 8.79
CA ASN A 16 -8.26 8.38 9.63
C ASN A 16 -8.33 7.11 8.78
N GLY A 17 -7.48 6.15 9.12
CA GLY A 17 -7.52 4.80 8.56
C GLY A 17 -8.40 3.87 9.37
N PHE A 18 -9.02 2.93 8.66
CA PHE A 18 -9.87 1.91 9.22
C PHE A 18 -9.72 0.62 8.42
N VAL A 19 -9.60 -0.50 9.14
CA VAL A 19 -9.61 -1.84 8.54
C VAL A 19 -10.68 -2.66 9.23
N ALA A 20 -11.55 -3.32 8.46
CA ALA A 20 -12.53 -4.26 8.98
C ALA A 20 -12.45 -5.62 8.28
N VAL A 21 -12.56 -6.68 9.07
CA VAL A 21 -12.60 -8.06 8.59
C VAL A 21 -13.94 -8.66 8.95
N HIS A 22 -14.67 -9.14 7.94
CA HIS A 22 -15.95 -9.82 8.08
C HIS A 22 -15.86 -11.25 7.56
N LEU A 23 -16.35 -12.22 8.32
CA LEU A 23 -16.54 -13.59 7.87
C LEU A 23 -17.88 -13.71 7.15
N LEU A 24 -17.89 -14.47 6.04
CA LEU A 24 -19.05 -14.60 5.15
C LEU A 24 -19.57 -13.24 4.62
N GLY A 25 -18.74 -12.19 4.68
CA GLY A 25 -19.11 -10.83 4.30
C GLY A 25 -20.04 -10.09 5.28
N ILE A 26 -20.49 -10.71 6.37
CA ILE A 26 -21.49 -10.12 7.28
C ILE A 26 -21.10 -10.15 8.76
N LEU A 27 -20.36 -11.16 9.23
CA LEU A 27 -20.04 -11.32 10.65
C LEU A 27 -18.71 -10.62 10.96
N PRO A 28 -18.68 -9.48 11.68
CA PRO A 28 -17.44 -8.79 11.98
C PRO A 28 -16.56 -9.63 12.93
N ILE A 29 -15.30 -9.85 12.56
CA ILE A 29 -14.32 -10.58 13.39
C ILE A 29 -13.23 -9.65 13.91
N ALA A 30 -12.83 -8.63 13.13
CA ALA A 30 -11.82 -7.69 13.56
C ALA A 30 -12.09 -6.29 13.01
N ARG A 31 -11.72 -5.28 13.79
CA ARG A 31 -11.73 -3.87 13.40
C ARG A 31 -10.48 -3.20 13.97
N PHE A 32 -9.79 -2.45 13.14
CA PHE A 32 -8.58 -1.75 13.51
C PHE A 32 -8.71 -0.28 13.10
N SER A 33 -8.24 0.60 13.98
CA SER A 33 -8.18 2.04 13.75
C SER A 33 -7.03 2.64 14.56
N GLY A 34 -6.81 3.95 14.39
CA GLY A 34 -5.76 4.70 15.09
C GLY A 34 -4.55 4.97 14.20
N ALA A 35 -3.61 5.77 14.73
CA ALA A 35 -2.50 6.31 13.95
C ALA A 35 -1.66 5.27 13.18
N PRO A 36 -1.32 4.09 13.75
CA PRO A 36 -0.61 3.05 13.02
C PRO A 36 -1.39 2.50 11.82
N VAL A 37 -2.70 2.32 11.99
CA VAL A 37 -3.59 1.86 10.91
C VAL A 37 -3.70 2.94 9.84
N SER A 38 -3.95 4.19 10.23
CA SER A 38 -3.95 5.35 9.31
C SER A 38 -2.70 5.41 8.43
N LYS A 39 -1.51 5.29 9.04
CA LYS A 39 -0.24 5.28 8.29
C LYS A 39 -0.17 4.09 7.31
N GLY A 40 -0.56 2.89 7.75
CA GLY A 40 -0.59 1.69 6.91
C GLY A 40 -1.55 1.79 5.72
N GLU A 41 -2.74 2.35 5.94
CA GLU A 41 -3.75 2.54 4.89
C GLU A 41 -3.29 3.56 3.85
N VAL A 42 -2.68 4.68 4.28
CA VAL A 42 -2.07 5.63 3.34
C VAL A 42 -0.94 4.96 2.54
N MET A 43 -0.05 4.21 3.19
CA MET A 43 1.01 3.47 2.49
C MET A 43 0.46 2.47 1.47
N ARG A 44 -0.64 1.79 1.79
CA ARG A 44 -1.32 0.90 0.83
C ARG A 44 -1.87 1.69 -0.35
N ALA A 45 -2.62 2.75 -0.08
CA ALA A 45 -3.19 3.58 -1.13
C ALA A 45 -2.11 4.13 -2.08
N LEU A 46 -0.97 4.58 -1.53
CA LEU A 46 0.18 5.01 -2.31
C LEU A 46 0.79 3.85 -3.11
N ALA A 47 1.05 2.70 -2.49
CA ALA A 47 1.62 1.54 -3.18
C ALA A 47 0.73 1.02 -4.32
N GLU A 48 -0.59 1.16 -4.21
CA GLU A 48 -1.57 0.75 -5.23
C GLU A 48 -1.75 1.77 -6.38
N MET A 49 -1.04 2.90 -6.35
CA MET A 49 -1.10 3.90 -7.42
C MET A 49 -0.81 3.36 -8.84
N PRO A 50 0.01 2.31 -9.06
CA PRO A 50 0.18 1.72 -10.41
C PRO A 50 -1.12 1.22 -11.05
N TRP A 51 -2.15 0.90 -10.26
CA TRP A 51 -3.50 0.58 -10.76
C TRP A 51 -4.39 1.81 -10.97
N ARG A 52 -3.97 2.98 -10.49
CA ARG A 52 -4.67 4.27 -10.58
C ARG A 52 -3.70 5.35 -11.08
N PRO A 53 -3.19 5.24 -12.32
CA PRO A 53 -2.05 6.04 -12.78
C PRO A 53 -2.28 7.56 -12.76
N PHE A 54 -3.53 8.03 -12.91
CA PHE A 54 -3.85 9.45 -12.75
C PHE A 54 -3.56 9.99 -11.34
N GLY A 55 -3.45 9.12 -10.34
CA GLY A 55 -3.04 9.47 -8.98
C GLY A 55 -1.61 10.00 -8.89
N PHE A 56 -0.74 9.73 -9.89
CA PHE A 56 0.62 10.26 -9.96
C PHE A 56 0.69 11.74 -10.37
N ALA A 57 -0.42 12.32 -10.83
CA ALA A 57 -0.49 13.76 -11.07
C ALA A 57 -0.29 14.55 -9.76
N GLU A 58 0.02 15.84 -9.88
CA GLU A 58 0.16 16.72 -8.72
C GLU A 58 -1.13 16.72 -7.88
N GLN A 59 -0.97 16.53 -6.58
CA GLN A 59 -2.05 16.60 -5.60
C GLN A 59 -1.60 17.40 -4.38
N PRO A 60 -2.50 18.17 -3.73
CA PRO A 60 -2.11 19.07 -2.63
C PRO A 60 -1.36 18.41 -1.46
N ASN A 61 -1.63 17.13 -1.19
CA ASN A 61 -1.08 16.41 -0.04
C ASN A 61 0.04 15.43 -0.42
N LEU A 62 0.48 15.41 -1.68
CA LEU A 62 1.55 14.55 -2.16
C LEU A 62 2.80 15.39 -2.43
N ILE A 63 3.90 15.01 -1.81
CA ILE A 63 5.22 15.59 -2.00
C ILE A 63 6.08 14.56 -2.70
N TRP A 64 6.66 14.93 -3.83
CA TRP A 64 7.50 14.07 -4.65
C TRP A 64 8.97 14.46 -4.50
N ASP A 65 9.83 13.46 -4.38
CA ASP A 65 11.28 13.58 -4.36
C ASP A 65 11.88 12.51 -5.28
N ALA A 66 12.87 12.89 -6.10
CA ALA A 66 13.49 11.98 -7.06
C ALA A 66 14.97 11.81 -6.73
N ALA A 67 15.33 10.65 -6.20
CA ALA A 67 16.72 10.33 -5.87
C ALA A 67 17.55 10.01 -7.12
N SER A 68 16.90 9.60 -8.21
CA SER A 68 17.49 9.36 -9.54
C SER A 68 16.39 9.29 -10.58
N GLU A 69 16.75 9.14 -11.86
CA GLU A 69 15.79 8.90 -12.96
C GLU A 69 14.93 7.63 -12.76
N ARG A 70 15.40 6.68 -11.94
CA ARG A 70 14.72 5.39 -11.70
C ARG A 70 14.11 5.24 -10.32
N HIS A 71 14.30 6.21 -9.42
CA HIS A 71 13.85 6.10 -8.04
C HIS A 71 13.11 7.35 -7.61
N LEU A 72 11.84 7.16 -7.29
CA LEU A 72 10.91 8.21 -6.90
C LEU A 72 10.40 7.92 -5.49
N ARG A 73 10.35 8.92 -4.64
CA ARG A 73 9.69 8.87 -3.34
C ARG A 73 8.46 9.75 -3.40
N VAL A 74 7.30 9.18 -3.07
CA VAL A 74 6.10 9.93 -2.77
C VAL A 74 5.92 9.96 -1.26
N THR A 75 5.60 11.13 -0.73
CA THR A 75 5.20 11.30 0.67
C THR A 75 3.82 11.92 0.70
N PHE A 76 2.86 11.20 1.28
CA PHE A 76 1.60 11.80 1.70
C PHE A 76 1.80 12.49 3.03
N HIS A 77 1.29 13.71 3.14
CA HIS A 77 1.27 14.45 4.39
C HIS A 77 -0.05 15.22 4.53
N ASP A 78 -0.74 14.99 5.64
CA ASP A 78 -1.79 15.87 6.15
C ASP A 78 -1.56 16.17 7.64
N ASN A 79 -2.45 16.93 8.27
CA ASN A 79 -2.32 17.34 9.67
C ASN A 79 -2.20 16.18 10.69
N ARG A 80 -2.46 14.92 10.30
CA ARG A 80 -2.46 13.75 11.20
C ARG A 80 -1.55 12.62 10.77
N VAL A 81 -1.27 12.48 9.47
CA VAL A 81 -0.58 11.33 8.91
C VAL A 81 0.51 11.78 7.95
N THR A 82 1.71 11.25 8.18
CA THR A 82 2.82 11.29 7.23
C THR A 82 3.22 9.87 6.89
N ALA A 83 3.29 9.56 5.59
CA ALA A 83 3.63 8.24 5.09
C ALA A 83 4.30 8.33 3.73
N SER A 84 5.29 7.48 3.48
CA SER A 84 6.04 7.50 2.23
C SER A 84 6.11 6.12 1.58
N ILE A 85 6.17 6.13 0.25
CA ILE A 85 6.48 4.96 -0.59
C ILE A 85 7.64 5.33 -1.50
N ASN A 86 8.58 4.41 -1.67
CA ASN A 86 9.62 4.50 -2.68
C ASN A 86 9.23 3.62 -3.86
N PHE A 87 9.19 4.19 -5.06
CA PHE A 87 8.99 3.49 -6.31
C PHE A 87 10.30 3.31 -7.06
N GLU A 88 10.46 2.15 -7.68
CA GLU A 88 11.40 1.97 -8.78
C GLU A 88 10.63 2.05 -10.11
N VAL A 89 11.17 2.77 -11.08
CA VAL A 89 10.64 2.86 -12.45
C VAL A 89 11.66 2.38 -13.48
N ASP A 90 11.16 1.82 -14.57
CA ASP A 90 11.96 1.50 -15.74
C ASP A 90 12.06 2.67 -16.72
N ASN A 91 12.82 2.46 -17.80
CA ASN A 91 13.06 3.46 -18.84
C ASN A 91 11.79 3.81 -19.66
N GLU A 92 10.74 2.99 -19.59
CA GLU A 92 9.44 3.27 -20.21
C GLU A 92 8.44 3.92 -19.24
N GLY A 93 8.86 4.23 -18.01
CA GLY A 93 8.03 4.82 -16.96
C GLY A 93 7.07 3.84 -16.29
N ARG A 94 7.26 2.53 -16.44
CA ARG A 94 6.49 1.52 -15.70
C ARG A 94 7.05 1.39 -14.29
N ILE A 95 6.16 1.24 -13.33
CA ILE A 95 6.52 1.02 -11.93
C ILE A 95 6.92 -0.45 -11.78
N LEU A 96 8.15 -0.71 -11.35
CA LEU A 96 8.68 -2.06 -11.12
C LEU A 96 8.39 -2.51 -9.69
N SER A 97 8.55 -1.60 -8.72
CA SER A 97 8.37 -1.91 -7.30
C SER A 97 7.81 -0.71 -6.53
N ALA A 98 7.18 -1.01 -5.39
CA ALA A 98 6.76 -0.03 -4.39
C ALA A 98 7.19 -0.53 -3.00
N VAL A 99 7.91 0.29 -2.24
CA VAL A 99 8.45 -0.10 -0.94
C VAL A 99 8.03 0.89 0.13
N ALA A 100 7.25 0.37 1.09
CA ALA A 100 7.05 1.03 2.37
C ALA A 100 8.15 0.56 3.34
N SER A 101 9.16 1.38 3.59
CA SER A 101 10.29 0.99 4.44
C SER A 101 9.91 0.84 5.91
N ASP A 102 8.87 1.55 6.35
CA ASP A 102 8.50 1.67 7.75
C ASP A 102 6.99 1.44 8.00
N ARG A 103 6.42 0.45 7.30
CA ARG A 103 5.00 0.11 7.43
C ARG A 103 4.67 -0.48 8.80
N PRO A 104 3.66 0.05 9.52
CA PRO A 104 3.20 -0.55 10.76
C PRO A 104 2.56 -1.92 10.54
N ARG A 105 2.96 -2.90 11.36
CA ARG A 105 2.42 -4.26 11.40
C ARG A 105 2.00 -4.59 12.83
N ILE A 106 0.80 -5.12 13.00
CA ILE A 106 0.28 -5.49 14.32
C ILE A 106 0.71 -6.93 14.62
N VAL A 107 1.41 -7.12 15.74
CA VAL A 107 1.82 -8.43 16.27
C VAL A 107 1.29 -8.58 17.68
N GLY A 108 0.22 -9.36 17.84
CA GLY A 108 -0.51 -9.46 19.11
C GLY A 108 -1.09 -8.11 19.51
N LYS A 109 -0.58 -7.53 20.60
CA LYS A 109 -0.99 -6.21 21.12
C LYS A 109 0.01 -5.09 20.78
N SER A 110 1.09 -5.42 20.07
CA SER A 110 2.17 -4.49 19.76
C SER A 110 2.14 -4.09 18.29
N VAL A 111 2.64 -2.88 18.03
CA VAL A 111 2.89 -2.39 16.68
C VAL A 111 4.39 -2.43 16.44
N VAL A 112 4.79 -3.14 15.39
CA VAL A 112 6.18 -3.18 14.93
C VAL A 112 6.27 -2.58 13.54
N VAL A 113 7.29 -1.78 13.31
CA VAL A 113 7.59 -1.26 11.97
C VAL A 113 8.29 -2.37 11.19
N THR A 114 7.83 -2.65 9.98
CA THR A 114 8.34 -3.75 9.15
C THR A 114 8.34 -3.31 7.69
N PRO A 115 9.45 -3.48 6.94
CA PRO A 115 9.46 -3.19 5.52
C PRO A 115 8.44 -4.05 4.78
N TRP A 116 7.73 -3.40 3.86
CA TRP A 116 6.67 -4.00 3.05
C TRP A 116 6.88 -3.59 1.60
N PRO A 117 7.75 -4.31 0.88
CA PRO A 117 7.91 -4.16 -0.56
C PRO A 117 6.81 -4.90 -1.33
N GLY A 118 6.60 -4.43 -2.54
CA GLY A 118 5.88 -5.14 -3.58
C GLY A 118 6.53 -4.97 -4.94
N VAL A 119 6.27 -5.93 -5.81
CA VAL A 119 6.76 -5.99 -7.20
C VAL A 119 5.55 -6.05 -8.13
N PHE A 120 5.63 -5.33 -9.24
CA PHE A 120 4.61 -5.27 -10.27
C PHE A 120 5.09 -5.92 -11.55
N GLU A 121 4.21 -6.70 -12.18
CA GLU A 121 4.54 -7.46 -13.37
C GLU A 121 3.37 -7.52 -14.35
N GLN A 122 3.65 -8.07 -15.53
CA GLN A 122 2.65 -8.37 -16.57
C GLN A 122 1.78 -7.16 -16.88
N TYR A 123 2.42 -6.03 -17.21
CA TYR A 123 1.69 -4.84 -17.64
C TYR A 123 0.81 -5.15 -18.85
N ARG A 124 -0.48 -4.84 -18.75
CA ARG A 124 -1.48 -5.04 -19.81
C ARG A 124 -2.27 -3.76 -20.02
N LEU A 125 -2.85 -3.65 -21.21
CA LEU A 125 -3.76 -2.57 -21.55
C LEU A 125 -5.18 -2.97 -21.12
N PHE A 126 -5.81 -2.13 -20.30
CA PHE A 126 -7.21 -2.24 -19.93
C PHE A 126 -7.93 -0.99 -20.45
N ALA A 127 -8.74 -1.16 -21.50
CA ALA A 127 -9.19 -0.06 -22.35
C ALA A 127 -7.98 0.74 -22.90
N ASP A 128 -7.76 1.97 -22.43
CA ASP A 128 -6.65 2.84 -22.86
C ASP A 128 -5.58 3.04 -21.78
N VAL A 129 -5.71 2.36 -20.64
CA VAL A 129 -4.80 2.53 -19.50
C VAL A 129 -3.94 1.28 -19.34
N ARG A 130 -2.61 1.47 -19.40
CA ARG A 130 -1.64 0.39 -19.18
C ARG A 130 -1.29 0.30 -17.70
N VAL A 131 -1.63 -0.82 -17.06
CA VAL A 131 -1.42 -1.07 -15.62
C VAL A 131 -0.88 -2.50 -15.40
N PRO A 132 -0.24 -2.80 -14.25
CA PRO A 132 0.21 -4.16 -13.97
C PRO A 132 -0.98 -5.09 -13.76
N SER A 133 -0.97 -6.27 -14.39
CA SER A 133 -1.99 -7.30 -14.17
C SER A 133 -1.61 -8.30 -13.08
N ARG A 134 -0.38 -8.23 -12.57
CA ARG A 134 0.11 -9.05 -11.45
C ARG A 134 0.91 -8.16 -10.51
N ALA A 135 0.71 -8.35 -9.22
CA ALA A 135 1.57 -7.77 -8.19
C ALA A 135 1.69 -8.74 -7.02
N GLU A 136 2.82 -8.70 -6.35
CA GLU A 136 3.08 -9.46 -5.13
C GLU A 136 3.66 -8.52 -4.09
N VAL A 137 3.25 -8.71 -2.84
CA VAL A 137 3.76 -7.96 -1.70
C VAL A 137 4.21 -8.96 -0.65
N HIS A 138 5.13 -8.55 0.20
CA HIS A 138 5.58 -9.39 1.29
C HIS A 138 6.07 -8.54 2.45
N TRP A 139 6.13 -9.14 3.64
CA TRP A 139 6.79 -8.56 4.79
C TRP A 139 8.24 -9.06 4.85
N HIS A 140 9.19 -8.14 5.06
CA HIS A 140 10.56 -8.50 5.43
C HIS A 140 10.64 -8.67 6.94
N LEU A 141 10.50 -9.92 7.38
CA LEU A 141 10.65 -10.29 8.78
C LEU A 141 12.11 -10.64 9.11
N PRO A 142 12.53 -10.56 10.38
CA PRO A 142 13.83 -11.08 10.79
C PRO A 142 14.05 -12.56 10.44
N GLU A 143 12.98 -13.34 10.41
CA GLU A 143 13.00 -14.78 10.10
C GLU A 143 12.97 -15.08 8.60
N GLY A 144 12.77 -14.06 7.76
CA GLY A 144 12.69 -14.18 6.31
C GLY A 144 11.48 -13.47 5.70
N GLN A 145 11.28 -13.70 4.41
CA GLN A 145 10.14 -13.17 3.67
C GLN A 145 8.85 -13.89 4.07
N PHE A 146 7.78 -13.12 4.27
CA PHE A 146 6.42 -13.64 4.44
C PHE A 146 5.48 -13.00 3.43
N ASP A 147 4.96 -13.80 2.50
CA ASP A 147 4.02 -13.38 1.46
C ASP A 147 2.59 -13.18 2.00
#